data_AF-A0AAD6J7E0-F1
#
_entry.id   AF-A0AAD6J7E0-F1
#
_cell.length_a   1.000
_cell.length_b   1.000
_cell.length_c   1.000
_cell.angle_alpha   90.00
_cell.angle_beta   90.00
_cell.angle_gamma   90.00
#
_symmetry.space_group_name_H-M   'P 1'
#
loop_
_entity.id
_entity.type
_entity.pdbx_description
1 polymer ?
#
loop_
_entity_poly.entity_id
_entity_poly.type
_entity_poly.pdbx_seq_one_letter_code
_entity_poly.pdbx_strand_id
1 'polypeptide(L)'
;MRYFSALLGPSTLALAASVLAQRTVTYPRTALNGATDIAKNIKTFFENEGGVLAATTISRDIVDQLTILADYMQNTVFPSVNPQRFKPNGQLPERTCDQRRSIFTAYENLFEELIAARGAMQTALCSANIELPTGLVLQENAVVDPLTQKAKDMLTQTEKNLARLWDNVLGNPFNSFDFFVYSCKARFNTPGCRDPGETCPPAPEPCPVVCECYYGFVDGQNPNKDQCFTSEVEVSDVLDTARSATYGWDNVKDCRTCYPNDLFAFACILTGSFAWFHHQISKASYSSINAVDVPLGFSVAAIFFTVFSIITICCLRGALSILSAIADFCLFVGYIASAVLYRHNYHIHCNRNPLSVFLVYTRDSSGRFVTSGEFRNCSLVKLCAALLIIQIIFFLITMIMSMLLARRREPVAGEPTVVGEKRRFGQRRSGQTAAHAV
;
A
#
# COMPACT_ATOMS: atom_id res chain seq x y z
N MET A 1 6.24 23.24 -36.04
CA MET A 1 7.30 22.41 -35.43
C MET A 1 8.43 23.26 -34.83
N ARG A 2 8.17 24.13 -33.84
CA ARG A 2 9.22 24.91 -33.14
C ARG A 2 8.97 25.14 -31.64
N TYR A 3 8.00 24.44 -31.03
CA TYR A 3 7.63 24.62 -29.61
C TYR A 3 7.87 23.41 -28.71
N PHE A 4 8.56 22.37 -29.18
CA PHE A 4 8.78 21.13 -28.40
C PHE A 4 10.12 21.06 -27.65
N SER A 5 10.98 22.09 -27.74
CA SER A 5 12.34 22.05 -27.17
C SER A 5 12.52 22.80 -25.84
N ALA A 6 11.46 23.37 -25.26
CA ALA A 6 11.54 24.19 -24.04
C ALA A 6 11.06 23.51 -22.75
N LEU A 7 10.57 22.26 -22.82
CA LEU A 7 10.03 21.53 -21.65
C LEU A 7 10.97 20.43 -21.11
N LEU A 8 12.08 20.15 -21.79
CA LEU A 8 13.11 19.25 -21.27
C LEU A 8 14.12 20.07 -20.46
N GLY A 9 13.86 20.19 -19.15
CA GLY A 9 14.82 20.78 -18.22
C GLY A 9 16.18 20.04 -18.28
N PRO A 10 17.30 20.71 -17.95
CA PRO A 10 18.67 20.18 -18.08
C PRO A 10 18.90 18.81 -17.42
N SER A 11 18.07 18.43 -16.46
CA SER A 11 18.06 17.13 -15.79
C SER A 11 17.71 15.94 -16.71
N THR A 12 16.87 16.14 -17.73
CA THR A 12 16.44 15.05 -18.65
C THR A 12 17.51 14.72 -19.70
N LEU A 13 18.24 15.73 -20.18
CA LEU A 13 19.36 15.55 -21.11
C LEU A 13 20.59 14.90 -20.45
N ALA A 14 20.81 15.14 -19.15
CA ALA A 14 21.87 14.48 -18.40
C ALA A 14 21.61 12.97 -18.21
N LEU A 15 20.34 12.56 -18.06
CA LEU A 15 19.97 11.15 -17.94
C LEU A 15 20.10 10.37 -19.25
N ALA A 16 19.71 10.98 -20.37
CA ALA A 16 19.85 10.34 -21.68
C ALA A 16 21.34 10.12 -22.05
N ALA A 17 22.21 11.03 -21.65
CA ALA A 17 23.66 10.92 -21.86
C ALA A 17 24.33 9.85 -20.96
N SER A 18 23.83 9.64 -19.73
CA SER A 18 24.37 8.61 -18.83
C SER A 18 23.89 7.20 -19.21
N VAL A 19 22.68 7.06 -19.75
CA VAL A 19 22.12 5.77 -20.21
C VAL A 19 22.79 5.29 -21.51
N LEU A 20 23.18 6.20 -22.42
CA LEU A 20 23.75 5.82 -23.73
C LEU A 20 25.26 5.47 -23.69
N ALA A 21 25.97 5.69 -22.59
CA ALA A 21 27.43 5.52 -22.50
C ALA A 21 27.93 4.20 -21.87
N GLN A 22 27.06 3.31 -21.38
CA GLN A 22 27.48 2.13 -20.59
C GLN A 22 27.38 0.81 -21.37
N ARG A 23 28.36 0.55 -22.25
CA ARG A 23 28.72 -0.83 -22.65
C ARG A 23 29.83 -1.44 -21.80
N THR A 24 30.32 -0.73 -20.79
CA THR A 24 31.26 -1.23 -19.79
C THR A 24 30.52 -2.09 -18.77
N VAL A 25 31.17 -3.16 -18.31
CA VAL A 25 30.64 -4.05 -17.26
C VAL A 25 30.37 -3.21 -16.02
N THR A 26 29.11 -2.89 -15.77
CA THR A 26 28.71 -2.09 -14.61
C THR A 26 28.54 -3.01 -13.41
N TYR A 27 29.13 -2.67 -12.27
CA TYR A 27 28.99 -3.47 -11.06
C TYR A 27 27.54 -3.44 -10.54
N PRO A 28 27.05 -4.52 -9.93
CA PRO A 28 25.67 -4.64 -9.45
C PRO A 28 25.22 -3.44 -8.61
N ARG A 29 26.05 -3.00 -7.65
CA ARG A 29 25.75 -1.86 -6.79
C ARG A 29 25.54 -0.57 -7.58
N THR A 30 26.40 -0.28 -8.55
CA THR A 30 26.29 0.92 -9.39
C THR A 30 25.04 0.87 -10.26
N ALA A 31 24.70 -0.29 -10.81
CA ALA A 31 23.48 -0.48 -11.60
C ALA A 31 22.23 -0.32 -10.73
N LEU A 32 22.21 -0.89 -9.52
CA LEU A 32 21.09 -0.73 -8.59
C LEU A 32 20.91 0.73 -8.16
N ASN A 33 22.00 1.42 -7.78
CA ASN A 33 21.95 2.84 -7.43
C ASN A 33 21.43 3.71 -8.59
N GLY A 34 21.83 3.44 -9.83
CA GLY A 34 21.31 4.16 -10.98
C GLY A 34 19.81 3.93 -11.19
N ALA A 35 19.31 2.73 -10.91
CA ALA A 35 17.87 2.47 -10.92
C ALA A 35 17.15 3.20 -9.76
N THR A 36 17.78 3.28 -8.58
CA THR A 36 17.27 4.07 -7.45
C THR A 36 17.15 5.55 -7.81
N ASP A 37 18.17 6.12 -8.46
CA ASP A 37 18.15 7.52 -8.92
C ASP A 37 17.02 7.75 -9.94
N ILE A 38 16.78 6.81 -10.85
CA ILE A 38 15.64 6.86 -11.77
C ILE A 38 14.33 6.85 -10.98
N ALA A 39 14.13 5.92 -10.03
CA ALA A 39 12.92 5.86 -9.21
C ALA A 39 12.69 7.17 -8.44
N LYS A 40 13.74 7.76 -7.86
CA LYS A 40 13.68 9.05 -7.18
C LYS A 40 13.31 10.20 -8.12
N ASN A 41 13.79 10.17 -9.36
CA ASN A 41 13.38 11.15 -10.38
C ASN A 41 11.90 11.00 -10.76
N ILE A 42 11.41 9.77 -10.88
CA ILE A 42 9.98 9.49 -11.11
C ILE A 42 9.15 10.07 -9.95
N LYS A 43 9.52 9.77 -8.71
CA LYS A 43 8.89 10.34 -7.52
C LYS A 43 8.85 11.86 -7.56
N THR A 44 10.01 12.49 -7.74
CA THR A 44 10.17 13.95 -7.76
C THR A 44 9.38 14.58 -8.91
N PHE A 45 9.29 13.92 -10.06
CA PHE A 45 8.48 14.36 -11.19
C PHE A 45 7.01 14.46 -10.77
N PHE A 46 6.41 13.37 -10.26
CA PHE A 46 5.00 13.35 -9.88
C PHE A 46 4.66 14.15 -8.62
N GLU A 47 5.60 14.35 -7.70
CA GLU A 47 5.42 15.27 -6.56
C GLU A 47 5.37 16.74 -6.99
N ASN A 48 6.15 17.13 -7.99
CA ASN A 48 6.19 18.50 -8.50
C ASN A 48 5.08 18.81 -9.52
N GLU A 49 4.46 17.79 -10.09
CA GLU A 49 3.29 17.89 -10.98
C GLU A 49 2.00 18.31 -10.26
N GLY A 50 2.08 18.87 -9.04
CA GLY A 50 0.96 19.30 -8.18
C GLY A 50 0.01 20.36 -8.74
N GLY A 51 -0.01 20.59 -10.05
CA GLY A 51 -1.03 21.32 -10.79
C GLY A 51 -2.13 20.41 -11.34
N VAL A 52 -3.25 21.02 -11.72
CA VAL A 52 -4.33 20.34 -12.44
C VAL A 52 -3.83 19.99 -13.84
N LEU A 53 -3.28 18.80 -14.02
CA LEU A 53 -2.92 18.27 -15.34
C LEU A 53 -4.06 17.39 -15.87
N ALA A 54 -4.29 17.49 -17.17
CA ALA A 54 -5.23 16.60 -17.85
C ALA A 54 -4.75 15.14 -17.71
N ALA A 55 -5.68 14.22 -17.45
CA ALA A 55 -5.37 12.79 -17.30
C ALA A 55 -4.56 12.20 -18.47
N THR A 56 -4.75 12.72 -19.68
CA THR A 56 -4.00 12.32 -20.88
C THR A 56 -2.52 12.70 -20.83
N THR A 57 -2.17 13.80 -20.17
CA THR A 57 -0.78 14.23 -19.93
C THR A 57 -0.13 13.30 -18.92
N ILE A 58 -0.76 13.12 -17.75
CA ILE A 58 -0.27 12.22 -16.69
C ILE A 58 -0.07 10.80 -17.22
N SER A 59 -1.01 10.27 -18.02
CA SER A 59 -0.86 8.95 -18.60
C SER A 59 0.32 8.85 -19.58
N ARG A 60 0.63 9.91 -20.34
CA ARG A 60 1.81 9.94 -21.21
C ARG A 60 3.09 9.98 -20.38
N ASP A 61 3.12 10.82 -19.36
CA ASP A 61 4.30 11.00 -18.52
C ASP A 61 4.62 9.71 -17.75
N ILE A 62 3.61 8.98 -17.29
CA ILE A 62 3.77 7.63 -16.73
C ILE A 62 4.43 6.69 -17.74
N VAL A 63 3.97 6.68 -18.99
CA VAL A 63 4.57 5.84 -20.03
C VAL A 63 6.03 6.20 -20.23
N ASP A 64 6.35 7.49 -20.35
CA ASP A 64 7.70 7.95 -20.63
C ASP A 64 8.66 7.64 -19.47
N GLN A 65 8.25 7.93 -18.23
CA GLN A 65 9.03 7.63 -17.03
C GLN A 65 9.26 6.12 -16.83
N LEU A 66 8.23 5.31 -17.00
CA LEU A 66 8.36 3.86 -16.86
C LEU A 66 9.12 3.20 -18.01
N THR A 67 9.08 3.78 -19.21
CA THR A 67 9.90 3.32 -20.34
C THR A 67 11.38 3.52 -20.01
N ILE A 68 11.77 4.69 -19.47
CA ILE A 68 13.15 4.96 -19.05
C ILE A 68 13.62 3.94 -18.00
N LEU A 69 12.78 3.67 -16.99
CA LEU A 69 13.08 2.67 -15.98
C LEU A 69 13.20 1.26 -16.58
N ALA A 70 12.26 0.86 -17.42
CA ALA A 70 12.25 -0.46 -18.05
C ALA A 70 13.48 -0.67 -18.94
N ASP A 71 13.86 0.32 -19.74
CA ASP A 71 15.05 0.28 -20.59
C ASP A 71 16.32 0.20 -19.75
N TYR A 72 16.42 0.96 -18.67
CA TYR A 72 17.57 0.90 -17.76
C TYR A 72 17.66 -0.45 -17.05
N MET A 73 16.52 -1.00 -16.61
CA MET A 73 16.48 -2.34 -16.03
C MET A 73 16.94 -3.40 -17.02
N GLN A 74 16.47 -3.35 -18.26
CA GLN A 74 16.76 -4.35 -19.28
C GLN A 74 18.22 -4.29 -19.77
N ASN A 75 18.76 -3.09 -19.94
CA ASN A 75 20.07 -2.89 -20.54
C ASN A 75 21.21 -2.79 -19.52
N THR A 76 20.92 -2.38 -18.28
CA THR A 76 21.94 -2.12 -17.25
C THR A 76 21.74 -3.03 -16.06
N VAL A 77 20.58 -2.99 -15.38
CA VAL A 77 20.38 -3.73 -14.14
C VAL A 77 20.45 -5.24 -14.37
N PHE A 78 19.59 -5.80 -15.22
CA PHE A 78 19.57 -7.25 -15.45
C PHE A 78 20.90 -7.79 -15.93
N PRO A 79 21.63 -7.16 -16.87
CA PRO A 79 22.96 -7.62 -17.22
C PRO A 79 23.97 -7.58 -16.08
N SER A 80 23.91 -6.55 -15.22
CA SER A 80 24.80 -6.40 -14.06
C SER A 80 24.46 -7.35 -12.91
N VAL A 81 23.19 -7.71 -12.76
CA VAL A 81 22.71 -8.67 -11.74
C VAL A 81 22.45 -10.06 -12.32
N ASN A 82 22.83 -10.33 -13.58
CA ASN A 82 22.77 -11.67 -14.16
C ASN A 82 24.10 -12.38 -13.87
N PRO A 83 24.07 -13.51 -13.14
CA PRO A 83 25.29 -14.17 -12.72
C PRO A 83 26.05 -14.84 -13.87
N GLN A 84 25.36 -15.14 -14.98
CA GLN A 84 25.93 -15.81 -16.14
C GLN A 84 26.89 -14.93 -16.94
N ARG A 85 26.75 -13.59 -16.87
CA ARG A 85 27.63 -12.66 -17.61
C ARG A 85 29.03 -12.55 -17.03
N PHE A 86 29.24 -13.02 -15.80
CA PHE A 86 30.54 -12.93 -15.14
C PHE A 86 31.51 -14.07 -15.53
N LYS A 87 31.26 -14.85 -16.58
CA LYS A 87 32.15 -15.95 -16.98
C LYS A 87 32.35 -16.10 -18.48
N PRO A 88 33.62 -15.97 -18.91
CA PRO A 88 34.24 -16.91 -19.84
C PRO A 88 34.93 -18.08 -19.11
N ASN A 89 35.39 -17.90 -17.86
CA ASN A 89 36.34 -18.82 -17.18
C ASN A 89 35.92 -19.35 -15.79
N GLY A 90 34.65 -19.30 -15.40
CA GLY A 90 34.25 -20.16 -14.27
C GLY A 90 34.41 -19.62 -12.83
N GLN A 91 34.97 -18.44 -12.54
CA GLN A 91 35.11 -17.98 -11.16
C GLN A 91 34.73 -16.51 -10.97
N LEU A 92 33.75 -16.25 -10.11
CA LEU A 92 33.49 -14.93 -9.55
C LEU A 92 34.50 -14.72 -8.41
N PRO A 93 35.13 -13.54 -8.29
CA PRO A 93 35.88 -13.22 -7.08
C PRO A 93 34.91 -13.28 -5.89
N GLU A 94 35.34 -13.95 -4.82
CA GLU A 94 34.58 -14.01 -3.59
C GLU A 94 34.35 -12.58 -3.08
N ARG A 95 33.07 -12.22 -2.89
CA ARG A 95 32.71 -10.90 -2.37
C ARG A 95 32.86 -10.89 -0.86
N THR A 96 33.47 -9.82 -0.34
CA THR A 96 33.53 -9.58 1.12
C THR A 96 32.13 -9.36 1.69
N CYS A 97 31.95 -9.57 3.01
CA CYS A 97 30.67 -9.28 3.66
C CYS A 97 30.23 -7.83 3.46
N ASP A 98 31.15 -6.85 3.47
CA ASP A 98 30.85 -5.45 3.20
C ASP A 98 30.30 -5.23 1.79
N GLN A 99 30.88 -5.90 0.79
CA GLN A 99 30.39 -5.83 -0.58
C GLN A 99 28.98 -6.43 -0.70
N ARG A 100 28.74 -7.59 -0.08
CA ARG A 100 27.41 -8.24 -0.06
C ARG A 100 26.38 -7.34 0.61
N ARG A 101 26.69 -6.82 1.81
CA ARG A 101 25.82 -5.88 2.54
C ARG A 101 25.55 -4.61 1.74
N SER A 102 26.56 -4.06 1.06
CA SER A 102 26.38 -2.86 0.24
C SER A 102 25.48 -3.07 -0.99
N ILE A 103 25.49 -4.27 -1.57
CA ILE A 103 24.57 -4.64 -2.67
C ILE A 103 23.16 -4.84 -2.11
N PHE A 104 23.06 -5.46 -0.94
CA PHE A 104 21.80 -5.67 -0.24
C PHE A 104 21.11 -4.34 0.10
N THR A 105 21.83 -3.39 0.69
CA THR A 105 21.35 -2.03 0.93
C THR A 105 20.97 -1.30 -0.37
N ALA A 106 21.64 -1.59 -1.49
CA ALA A 106 21.25 -1.00 -2.78
C ALA A 106 19.92 -1.56 -3.31
N TYR A 107 19.60 -2.83 -3.03
CA TYR A 107 18.27 -3.38 -3.30
C TYR A 107 17.19 -2.74 -2.42
N GLU A 108 17.43 -2.63 -1.12
CA GLU A 108 16.52 -1.95 -0.18
C GLU A 108 16.18 -0.54 -0.65
N ASN A 109 17.21 0.27 -0.90
CA ASN A 109 17.05 1.64 -1.37
C ASN A 109 16.26 1.71 -2.69
N LEU A 110 16.54 0.80 -3.64
CA LEU A 110 15.78 0.72 -4.89
C LEU A 110 14.31 0.43 -4.63
N PHE A 111 13.99 -0.56 -3.78
CA PHE A 111 12.60 -0.93 -3.50
C PHE A 111 11.85 0.16 -2.74
N GLU A 112 12.46 0.80 -1.74
CA GLU A 112 11.87 1.93 -1.02
C GLU A 112 11.54 3.09 -1.97
N GLU A 113 12.48 3.47 -2.84
CA GLU A 113 12.24 4.55 -3.80
C GLU A 113 11.21 4.18 -4.87
N LEU A 114 11.11 2.91 -5.28
CA LEU A 114 10.04 2.45 -6.17
C LEU A 114 8.67 2.50 -5.49
N ILE A 115 8.57 2.15 -4.20
CA ILE A 115 7.35 2.29 -3.41
C ILE A 115 6.96 3.77 -3.30
N ALA A 116 7.92 4.65 -3.01
CA ALA A 116 7.68 6.09 -2.91
C ALA A 116 7.27 6.70 -4.26
N ALA A 117 7.94 6.33 -5.36
CA ALA A 117 7.59 6.75 -6.71
C ALA A 117 6.18 6.33 -7.11
N ARG A 118 5.80 5.09 -6.75
CA ARG A 118 4.44 4.58 -6.91
C ARG A 118 3.42 5.41 -6.14
N GLY A 119 3.70 5.72 -4.88
CA GLY A 119 2.82 6.56 -4.05
C GLY A 119 2.63 7.97 -4.63
N ALA A 120 3.70 8.58 -5.14
CA ALA A 120 3.64 9.87 -5.82
C ALA A 120 2.80 9.80 -7.11
N MET A 121 3.02 8.79 -7.96
CA MET A 121 2.22 8.54 -9.17
C MET A 121 0.73 8.37 -8.84
N GLN A 122 0.40 7.55 -7.84
CA GLN A 122 -0.98 7.32 -7.43
C GLN A 122 -1.63 8.61 -6.91
N THR A 123 -0.88 9.42 -6.16
CA THR A 123 -1.35 10.71 -5.66
C THR A 123 -1.64 11.68 -6.81
N ALA A 124 -0.75 11.78 -7.79
CA ALA A 124 -0.93 12.59 -8.99
C ALA A 124 -2.14 12.12 -9.83
N LEU A 125 -2.33 10.80 -9.95
CA LEU A 125 -3.48 10.25 -10.65
C LEU A 125 -4.80 10.50 -9.93
N CYS A 126 -4.81 10.35 -8.61
CA CYS A 126 -5.99 10.58 -7.76
C CYS A 126 -6.33 12.10 -7.68
N SER A 127 -5.40 13.02 -8.02
CA SER A 127 -5.63 14.48 -8.01
C SER A 127 -5.92 15.10 -9.39
N ALA A 128 -5.74 14.35 -10.48
CA ALA A 128 -5.96 14.82 -11.84
C ALA A 128 -7.42 15.24 -12.10
N ASN A 129 -7.66 16.43 -12.66
CA ASN A 129 -8.99 16.74 -13.19
C ASN A 129 -9.15 16.14 -14.58
N ILE A 130 -10.30 15.50 -14.79
CA ILE A 130 -10.70 15.00 -16.09
C ILE A 130 -11.39 16.16 -16.81
N GLU A 131 -10.65 16.90 -17.63
CA GLU A 131 -11.25 17.82 -18.58
C GLU A 131 -11.94 17.02 -19.67
N LEU A 132 -13.27 17.09 -19.69
CA LEU A 132 -14.06 16.47 -20.74
C LEU A 132 -14.02 17.36 -21.99
N PRO A 133 -13.82 16.80 -23.19
CA PRO A 133 -13.96 17.55 -24.43
C PRO A 133 -15.29 18.30 -24.46
N THR A 134 -15.26 19.59 -24.78
CA THR A 134 -16.44 20.44 -24.86
C THR A 134 -17.46 19.81 -25.81
N GLY A 135 -18.64 19.46 -25.29
CA GLY A 135 -19.72 18.82 -26.06
C GLY A 135 -19.92 17.32 -25.81
N LEU A 136 -19.04 16.65 -25.04
CA LEU A 136 -19.27 15.27 -24.62
C LEU A 136 -20.11 15.23 -23.33
N VAL A 137 -21.40 14.95 -23.47
CA VAL A 137 -22.25 14.58 -22.33
C VAL A 137 -21.87 13.15 -21.93
N LEU A 138 -21.15 12.99 -20.82
CA LEU A 138 -20.93 11.66 -20.26
C LEU A 138 -22.29 11.04 -19.94
N GLN A 139 -22.56 9.86 -20.49
CA GLN A 139 -23.60 9.01 -19.93
C GLN A 139 -23.28 8.76 -18.45
N GLU A 140 -24.29 8.81 -17.58
CA GLU A 140 -24.18 8.89 -16.11
C GLU A 140 -23.29 7.84 -15.42
N ASN A 141 -22.83 6.81 -16.14
CA ASN A 141 -22.03 5.70 -15.61
C ASN A 141 -20.72 5.41 -16.36
N ALA A 142 -20.26 6.32 -17.22
CA ALA A 142 -18.97 6.13 -17.87
C ALA A 142 -17.83 6.22 -16.84
N VAL A 143 -17.22 5.06 -16.53
CA VAL A 143 -15.98 4.97 -15.78
C VAL A 143 -14.89 5.53 -16.68
N VAL A 144 -14.47 6.76 -16.41
CA VAL A 144 -13.33 7.34 -17.11
C VAL A 144 -12.08 6.75 -16.49
N ASP A 145 -11.42 5.91 -17.25
CA ASP A 145 -10.10 5.43 -16.90
C ASP A 145 -9.07 6.54 -17.17
N PRO A 146 -8.39 7.06 -16.13
CA PRO A 146 -7.39 8.10 -16.33
C PRO A 146 -6.15 7.59 -17.06
N LEU A 147 -5.95 6.27 -17.14
CA LEU A 147 -4.81 5.65 -17.80
C LEU A 147 -5.16 5.17 -19.21
N THR A 148 -4.29 5.51 -20.16
CA THR A 148 -4.28 4.85 -21.46
C THR A 148 -3.89 3.38 -21.32
N GLN A 149 -4.31 2.53 -22.26
CA GLN A 149 -3.90 1.11 -22.27
C GLN A 149 -2.37 0.97 -22.28
N LYS A 150 -1.67 1.84 -23.00
CA LYS A 150 -0.19 1.86 -23.04
C LYS A 150 0.43 2.09 -21.65
N ALA A 151 -0.15 2.98 -20.84
CA ALA A 151 0.31 3.20 -19.47
C ALA A 151 0.11 1.96 -18.60
N LYS A 152 -1.05 1.29 -18.73
CA LYS A 152 -1.32 0.02 -18.03
C LYS A 152 -0.38 -1.10 -18.44
N ASP A 153 -0.10 -1.22 -19.74
CA ASP A 153 0.84 -2.21 -20.27
C ASP A 153 2.25 -1.95 -19.73
N MET A 154 2.66 -0.68 -19.66
CA MET A 154 3.96 -0.30 -19.11
C MET A 154 4.06 -0.53 -17.60
N LEU A 155 3.02 -0.21 -16.83
CA LEU A 155 2.93 -0.57 -15.40
C LEU A 155 3.08 -2.08 -15.20
N THR A 156 2.39 -2.88 -16.02
CA THR A 156 2.48 -4.34 -16.01
C THR A 156 3.88 -4.83 -16.40
N GLN A 157 4.54 -4.18 -17.35
CA GLN A 157 5.91 -4.51 -17.74
C GLN A 157 6.91 -4.17 -16.62
N THR A 158 6.76 -3.03 -15.96
CA THR A 158 7.56 -2.65 -14.79
C THR A 158 7.37 -3.65 -13.67
N GLU A 159 6.14 -4.04 -13.36
CA GLU A 159 5.83 -5.08 -12.38
C GLU A 159 6.51 -6.41 -12.73
N LYS A 160 6.42 -6.88 -13.98
CA LYS A 160 7.12 -8.07 -14.46
C LYS A 160 8.65 -7.94 -14.34
N ASN A 161 9.20 -6.77 -14.61
CA ASN A 161 10.63 -6.50 -14.49
C ASN A 161 11.08 -6.53 -13.02
N LEU A 162 10.29 -5.96 -12.11
CA LEU A 162 10.56 -5.98 -10.66
C LEU A 162 10.41 -7.40 -10.10
N ALA A 163 9.37 -8.11 -10.51
CA ALA A 163 9.23 -9.53 -10.22
C ALA A 163 10.45 -10.30 -10.75
N ARG A 164 10.90 -10.09 -11.98
CA ARG A 164 12.10 -10.74 -12.52
C ARG A 164 13.38 -10.47 -11.70
N LEU A 165 13.49 -9.28 -11.08
CA LEU A 165 14.62 -8.91 -10.25
C LEU A 165 14.71 -9.76 -8.97
N TRP A 166 13.56 -10.22 -8.48
CA TRP A 166 13.37 -10.78 -7.14
C TRP A 166 12.88 -12.23 -7.11
N ASP A 167 12.04 -12.62 -8.06
CA ASP A 167 11.13 -13.74 -7.90
C ASP A 167 11.80 -15.10 -8.09
N ASN A 168 11.38 -15.98 -7.18
CA ASN A 168 11.74 -17.38 -6.99
C ASN A 168 10.64 -18.30 -7.57
N VAL A 169 9.58 -17.74 -8.17
CA VAL A 169 8.33 -18.46 -8.46
C VAL A 169 8.18 -18.78 -9.95
N LEU A 170 8.33 -20.09 -10.24
CA LEU A 170 7.73 -20.88 -11.33
C LEU A 170 8.31 -20.85 -12.75
N GLY A 171 9.48 -20.27 -13.03
CA GLY A 171 10.05 -20.47 -14.37
C GLY A 171 11.45 -19.97 -14.67
N ASN A 172 12.05 -19.14 -13.81
CA ASN A 172 13.43 -18.70 -14.03
C ASN A 172 14.39 -19.62 -13.26
N PRO A 173 15.20 -20.46 -13.93
CA PRO A 173 16.11 -21.37 -13.25
C PRO A 173 17.24 -20.68 -12.45
N PHE A 174 17.35 -19.35 -12.53
CA PHE A 174 18.40 -18.54 -11.89
C PHE A 174 17.77 -17.54 -10.89
N ASN A 175 17.73 -17.89 -9.61
CA ASN A 175 17.37 -16.96 -8.54
C ASN A 175 18.47 -15.90 -8.41
N SER A 176 18.27 -14.71 -8.97
CA SER A 176 19.26 -13.62 -8.91
C SER A 176 19.56 -13.21 -7.48
N PHE A 177 18.58 -13.14 -6.59
CA PHE A 177 18.81 -12.64 -5.23
C PHE A 177 19.65 -13.59 -4.38
N ASP A 178 19.18 -14.83 -4.19
CA ASP A 178 19.92 -15.85 -3.41
C ASP A 178 21.30 -16.12 -4.00
N PHE A 179 21.40 -16.21 -5.33
CA PHE A 179 22.69 -16.42 -5.99
C PHE A 179 23.64 -15.24 -5.78
N PHE A 180 23.17 -13.99 -5.73
CA PHE A 180 24.07 -12.84 -5.60
C PHE A 180 24.51 -12.57 -4.17
N VAL A 181 23.64 -12.86 -3.21
CA VAL A 181 23.93 -12.64 -1.79
C VAL A 181 24.79 -13.79 -1.26
N TYR A 182 24.50 -15.02 -1.66
CA TYR A 182 25.15 -16.21 -1.11
C TYR A 182 26.07 -16.94 -2.11
N SER A 183 26.24 -16.40 -3.32
CA SER A 183 27.08 -16.96 -4.40
C SER A 183 26.69 -18.37 -4.86
N CYS A 184 25.49 -18.88 -4.51
CA CYS A 184 25.07 -20.24 -4.84
C CYS A 184 23.54 -20.43 -4.80
N LYS A 185 23.02 -21.37 -5.60
CA LYS A 185 21.60 -21.79 -5.56
C LYS A 185 21.44 -22.91 -4.53
N ALA A 186 20.43 -22.85 -3.67
CA ALA A 186 19.91 -24.05 -3.02
C ALA A 186 19.29 -24.94 -4.11
N ARG A 187 20.06 -25.88 -4.66
CA ARG A 187 19.42 -27.01 -5.35
C ARG A 187 18.82 -27.86 -4.23
N PHE A 188 17.50 -28.05 -4.24
CA PHE A 188 16.92 -29.21 -3.59
C PHE A 188 17.69 -30.41 -4.13
N ASN A 189 18.46 -31.09 -3.30
CA ASN A 189 19.17 -32.29 -3.71
C ASN A 189 18.14 -33.23 -4.35
N THR A 190 18.42 -33.69 -5.57
CA THR A 190 17.75 -34.90 -6.06
C THR A 190 17.96 -35.99 -5.01
N PRO A 191 16.93 -36.75 -4.64
CA PRO A 191 17.04 -37.77 -3.60
C PRO A 191 18.16 -38.76 -3.98
N GLY A 192 19.29 -38.71 -3.28
CA GLY A 192 20.44 -39.57 -3.60
C GLY A 192 21.81 -39.10 -3.09
N CYS A 193 22.05 -37.81 -2.90
CA CYS A 193 23.28 -37.32 -2.26
C CYS A 193 22.93 -36.85 -0.85
N ARG A 194 23.29 -37.63 0.18
CA ARG A 194 22.86 -37.35 1.55
C ARG A 194 23.84 -36.46 2.30
N ASP A 195 25.16 -36.53 2.08
CA ASP A 195 26.10 -35.77 2.90
C ASP A 195 27.40 -35.30 2.20
N PRO A 196 28.05 -34.22 2.68
CA PRO A 196 29.36 -33.80 2.22
C PRO A 196 30.41 -34.87 2.58
N GLY A 197 30.97 -35.53 1.57
CA GLY A 197 31.98 -36.59 1.74
C GLY A 197 31.53 -37.97 1.26
N GLU A 198 30.25 -38.15 0.91
CA GLU A 198 29.82 -39.36 0.22
C GLU A 198 30.32 -39.35 -1.23
N THR A 199 31.15 -40.32 -1.60
CA THR A 199 31.56 -40.55 -2.98
C THR A 199 30.34 -40.92 -3.81
N CYS A 200 30.13 -40.25 -4.94
CA CYS A 200 29.10 -40.62 -5.90
C CYS A 200 29.13 -42.14 -6.16
N PRO A 201 27.98 -42.83 -6.20
CA PRO A 201 27.96 -44.25 -6.44
C PRO A 201 28.66 -44.55 -7.78
N PRO A 202 29.53 -45.58 -7.83
CA PRO A 202 30.27 -45.91 -9.04
C PRO A 202 29.29 -46.29 -10.15
N ALA A 203 29.27 -45.47 -11.19
CA ALA A 203 28.46 -45.65 -12.39
C ALA A 203 28.77 -46.98 -13.11
N PRO A 204 27.80 -47.49 -13.88
CA PRO A 204 28.04 -47.49 -15.32
C PRO A 204 26.93 -46.75 -16.08
N GLU A 205 26.41 -45.65 -15.54
CA GLU A 205 25.64 -44.68 -16.32
C GLU A 205 26.18 -43.25 -16.15
N PRO A 206 26.38 -42.50 -17.24
CA PRO A 206 26.95 -41.17 -17.20
C PRO A 206 26.00 -40.23 -16.44
N CYS A 207 26.40 -39.76 -15.25
CA CYS A 207 25.71 -38.66 -14.57
C CYS A 207 25.88 -37.38 -15.39
N PRO A 208 24.84 -36.83 -16.04
CA PRO A 208 24.97 -35.62 -16.84
C PRO A 208 24.57 -34.40 -15.99
N VAL A 209 25.01 -34.32 -14.74
CA VAL A 209 24.62 -33.21 -13.86
C VAL A 209 25.83 -32.66 -13.12
N VAL A 210 26.22 -31.47 -13.58
CA VAL A 210 27.17 -30.56 -12.95
C VAL A 210 26.86 -30.44 -11.44
N CYS A 211 27.82 -30.82 -10.59
CA CYS A 211 27.80 -30.51 -9.16
C CYS A 211 28.04 -29.01 -8.97
N GLU A 212 26.98 -28.23 -9.06
CA GLU A 212 27.01 -26.77 -8.87
C GLU A 212 26.34 -26.42 -7.55
N CYS A 213 27.14 -25.81 -6.66
CA CYS A 213 26.71 -25.10 -5.45
C CYS A 213 26.10 -25.95 -4.33
N TYR A 214 26.97 -26.61 -3.56
CA TYR A 214 26.61 -27.08 -2.23
C TYR A 214 26.75 -25.94 -1.23
N TYR A 215 25.67 -25.64 -0.51
CA TYR A 215 25.84 -25.06 0.81
C TYR A 215 26.54 -26.12 1.65
N GLY A 216 27.81 -25.89 2.00
CA GLY A 216 28.41 -26.58 3.14
C GLY A 216 27.71 -26.04 4.37
N PHE A 217 26.50 -26.52 4.68
CA PHE A 217 25.91 -26.28 5.99
C PHE A 217 26.82 -26.95 7.00
N VAL A 218 27.51 -26.16 7.83
CA VAL A 218 28.28 -26.68 8.95
C VAL A 218 27.31 -26.66 10.12
N ASP A 219 26.98 -27.83 10.66
CA ASP A 219 26.07 -27.99 11.80
C ASP A 219 24.66 -27.39 11.59
N GLY A 220 24.13 -27.46 10.37
CA GLY A 220 22.81 -26.90 10.03
C GLY A 220 22.78 -25.38 9.85
N GLN A 221 23.94 -24.72 9.95
CA GLN A 221 24.12 -23.30 9.66
C GLN A 221 24.84 -23.11 8.32
N ASN A 222 24.39 -22.15 7.54
CA ASN A 222 25.02 -21.79 6.27
C ASN A 222 26.08 -20.73 6.56
N PRO A 223 27.38 -21.08 6.56
CA PRO A 223 28.43 -20.14 6.93
C PRO A 223 28.46 -18.90 6.03
N ASN A 224 27.96 -18.97 4.78
CA ASN A 224 27.88 -17.80 3.89
C ASN A 224 26.70 -16.86 4.19
N LYS A 225 25.61 -17.37 4.79
CA LYS A 225 24.44 -16.58 5.21
C LYS A 225 24.64 -16.05 6.63
N ASP A 226 25.16 -16.90 7.50
CA ASP A 226 25.20 -16.68 8.94
C ASP A 226 26.47 -15.92 9.40
N GLN A 227 27.48 -15.75 8.53
CA GLN A 227 28.67 -14.94 8.84
C GLN A 227 28.54 -13.45 8.46
N CYS A 228 27.73 -13.11 7.46
CA CYS A 228 27.63 -11.72 6.97
C CYS A 228 26.38 -10.97 7.46
N PHE A 229 25.30 -11.69 7.74
CA PHE A 229 24.03 -11.13 8.23
C PHE A 229 23.80 -11.63 9.65
N THR A 230 23.53 -10.70 10.56
CA THR A 230 23.54 -11.01 11.99
C THR A 230 22.25 -11.67 12.48
N SER A 231 21.19 -11.62 11.66
CA SER A 231 19.91 -12.23 11.97
C SER A 231 19.10 -12.57 10.71
N GLU A 232 18.22 -13.57 10.81
CA GLU A 232 17.22 -13.86 9.77
C GLU A 232 16.23 -12.69 9.56
N VAL A 233 16.14 -11.79 10.55
CA VAL A 233 15.28 -10.59 10.50
C VAL A 233 15.77 -9.64 9.40
N GLU A 234 17.08 -9.40 9.28
CA GLU A 234 17.65 -8.54 8.22
C GLU A 234 17.28 -9.03 6.81
N VAL A 235 17.21 -10.34 6.61
CA VAL A 235 16.82 -10.93 5.31
C VAL A 235 15.30 -10.85 5.11
N SER A 236 14.52 -11.08 6.17
CA SER A 236 13.05 -11.01 6.15
C SER A 236 12.53 -9.62 5.81
N ASP A 237 13.12 -8.57 6.38
CA ASP A 237 12.66 -7.19 6.17
C ASP A 237 12.78 -6.77 4.70
N VAL A 238 13.84 -7.21 4.01
CA VAL A 238 14.01 -6.97 2.57
C VAL A 238 13.06 -7.80 1.74
N LEU A 239 12.78 -9.05 2.15
CA LEU A 239 11.79 -9.86 1.47
C LEU A 239 10.40 -9.22 1.55
N ASP A 240 10.05 -8.64 2.69
CA ASP A 240 8.78 -7.95 2.87
C ASP A 240 8.75 -6.62 2.13
N THR A 241 9.86 -5.88 2.09
CA THR A 241 9.99 -4.63 1.32
C THR A 241 9.90 -4.90 -0.20
N ALA A 242 10.56 -5.93 -0.71
CA ALA A 242 10.50 -6.34 -2.11
C ALA A 242 9.09 -6.79 -2.51
N ARG A 243 8.40 -7.55 -1.65
CA ARG A 243 6.99 -7.91 -1.84
C ARG A 243 6.10 -6.67 -1.86
N SER A 244 6.29 -5.73 -0.93
CA SER A 244 5.55 -4.47 -0.91
C SER A 244 5.78 -3.64 -2.19
N ALA A 245 7.01 -3.68 -2.74
CA ALA A 245 7.36 -3.03 -3.99
C ALA A 245 6.68 -3.66 -5.21
N THR A 246 6.36 -4.96 -5.22
CA THR A 246 5.63 -5.61 -6.32
C THR A 246 4.12 -5.54 -6.18
N TYR A 247 3.56 -5.82 -4.99
CA TYR A 247 2.12 -6.01 -4.76
C TYR A 247 1.22 -4.77 -4.96
N GLY A 248 1.77 -3.56 -5.05
CA GLY A 248 0.96 -2.34 -5.13
C GLY A 248 0.86 -1.67 -6.49
N TRP A 249 1.59 -2.13 -7.52
CA TRP A 249 1.52 -1.49 -8.86
C TRP A 249 0.18 -1.72 -9.55
N ASP A 250 -0.51 -2.81 -9.24
CA ASP A 250 -1.91 -3.02 -9.64
C ASP A 250 -2.85 -1.98 -9.05
N ASN A 251 -2.59 -1.51 -7.83
CA ASN A 251 -3.45 -0.50 -7.18
C ASN A 251 -3.34 0.89 -7.85
N VAL A 252 -2.25 1.18 -8.56
CA VAL A 252 -2.14 2.40 -9.39
C VAL A 252 -3.12 2.34 -10.56
N LYS A 253 -3.45 1.15 -11.06
CA LYS A 253 -4.43 0.95 -12.13
C LYS A 253 -5.85 1.25 -11.65
N ASP A 254 -6.10 1.07 -10.35
CA ASP A 254 -7.40 1.26 -9.71
C ASP A 254 -7.36 2.42 -8.69
N CYS A 255 -7.42 3.67 -9.18
CA CYS A 255 -7.59 4.90 -8.35
C CYS A 255 -8.75 4.84 -7.35
N ARG A 256 -9.63 3.84 -7.45
CA ARG A 256 -10.73 3.59 -6.52
C ARG A 256 -10.28 3.21 -5.11
N THR A 257 -9.05 2.72 -4.93
CA THR A 257 -8.55 2.22 -3.64
C THR A 257 -7.93 3.30 -2.74
N CYS A 258 -7.90 4.57 -3.17
CA CYS A 258 -7.12 5.63 -2.51
C CYS A 258 -7.50 5.93 -1.02
N TYR A 259 -8.62 5.49 -0.41
CA TYR A 259 -8.97 6.00 0.94
C TYR A 259 -9.76 5.16 2.00
N PRO A 260 -10.32 3.95 1.78
CA PRO A 260 -11.14 3.32 2.83
C PRO A 260 -10.47 2.22 3.68
N ASN A 261 -9.27 1.71 3.32
CA ASN A 261 -8.74 0.51 3.96
C ASN A 261 -8.28 0.73 5.40
N ASP A 262 -7.71 1.90 5.71
CA ASP A 262 -7.14 2.16 7.02
C ASP A 262 -8.22 2.28 8.09
N LEU A 263 -9.29 3.05 7.86
CA LEU A 263 -10.40 3.18 8.82
C LEU A 263 -11.08 1.83 9.11
N PHE A 264 -11.24 0.99 8.08
CA PHE A 264 -11.80 -0.35 8.23
C PHE A 264 -10.89 -1.25 9.07
N ALA A 265 -9.58 -1.24 8.80
CA ALA A 265 -8.62 -2.02 9.55
C ALA A 265 -8.57 -1.58 11.03
N PHE A 266 -8.53 -0.27 11.30
CA PHE A 266 -8.57 0.26 12.66
C PHE A 266 -9.85 -0.12 13.41
N ALA A 267 -11.02 -0.02 12.76
CA ALA A 267 -12.29 -0.44 13.36
C ALA A 267 -12.33 -1.95 13.65
N CYS A 268 -11.74 -2.79 12.79
CA CYS A 268 -11.59 -4.22 13.03
C CYS A 268 -10.70 -4.52 14.23
N ILE A 269 -9.54 -3.86 14.35
CA ILE A 269 -8.60 -4.03 15.47
C ILE A 269 -9.25 -3.61 16.80
N LEU A 270 -9.94 -2.46 16.81
CA LEU A 270 -10.67 -1.99 17.99
C LEU A 270 -11.79 -2.97 18.38
N THR A 271 -12.58 -3.42 17.40
CA THR A 271 -13.65 -4.40 17.63
C THR A 271 -13.09 -5.69 18.22
N GLY A 272 -12.01 -6.24 17.66
CA GLY A 272 -11.36 -7.44 18.18
C GLY A 272 -10.83 -7.27 19.61
N SER A 273 -10.23 -6.12 19.91
CA SER A 273 -9.67 -5.81 21.23
C SER A 273 -10.76 -5.67 22.30
N PHE A 274 -11.82 -4.90 22.01
CA PHE A 274 -12.94 -4.72 22.92
C PHE A 274 -13.82 -5.97 23.04
N ALA A 275 -14.00 -6.75 21.97
CA ALA A 275 -14.68 -8.04 22.02
C ALA A 275 -13.92 -9.03 22.91
N TRP A 276 -12.59 -9.02 22.85
CA TRP A 276 -11.76 -9.80 23.75
C TRP A 276 -11.96 -9.37 25.21
N PHE A 277 -11.95 -8.06 25.52
CA PHE A 277 -12.27 -7.58 26.88
C PHE A 277 -13.66 -8.04 27.34
N HIS A 278 -14.69 -7.85 26.51
CA HIS A 278 -16.06 -8.27 26.81
C HIS A 278 -16.14 -9.78 27.09
N HIS A 279 -15.43 -10.60 26.30
CA HIS A 279 -15.37 -12.05 26.50
C HIS A 279 -14.70 -12.45 27.82
N GLN A 280 -13.63 -11.76 28.24
CA GLN A 280 -12.99 -12.03 29.53
C GLN A 280 -13.92 -11.68 30.69
N ILE A 281 -14.63 -10.55 30.60
CA ILE A 281 -15.59 -10.10 31.61
C ILE A 281 -16.76 -11.08 31.72
N SER A 282 -17.32 -11.50 30.58
CA SER A 282 -18.43 -12.45 30.49
C SER A 282 -18.07 -13.82 31.08
N LYS A 283 -16.86 -14.33 30.82
CA LYS A 283 -16.36 -15.58 31.40
C LYS A 283 -16.25 -15.56 32.91
N ALA A 284 -16.00 -14.40 33.49
CA ALA A 284 -15.93 -14.21 34.94
C ALA A 284 -17.32 -13.92 35.56
N SER A 285 -18.40 -14.08 34.79
CA SER A 285 -19.79 -13.87 35.22
C SER A 285 -20.11 -12.46 35.71
N TYR A 286 -19.32 -11.46 35.32
CA TYR A 286 -19.62 -10.06 35.59
C TYR A 286 -20.56 -9.50 34.52
N SER A 287 -21.44 -8.58 34.94
CA SER A 287 -22.24 -7.82 33.99
C SER A 287 -21.35 -6.92 33.14
N SER A 288 -21.86 -6.60 31.95
CA SER A 288 -21.16 -5.81 30.96
C SER A 288 -20.74 -4.44 31.51
N ILE A 289 -19.57 -3.93 31.10
CA ILE A 289 -19.00 -2.67 31.59
C ILE A 289 -19.12 -1.64 30.47
N ASN A 290 -19.80 -0.52 30.73
CA ASN A 290 -20.02 0.54 29.74
C ASN A 290 -18.71 1.04 29.07
N ALA A 291 -17.60 1.07 29.81
CA ALA A 291 -16.29 1.46 29.27
C ALA A 291 -15.73 0.48 28.22
N VAL A 292 -16.28 -0.72 28.10
CA VAL A 292 -15.93 -1.74 27.10
C VAL A 292 -17.03 -1.84 26.04
N ASP A 293 -18.30 -1.90 26.45
CA ASP A 293 -19.40 -2.19 25.52
C ASP A 293 -19.73 -1.03 24.59
N VAL A 294 -19.62 0.21 25.08
CA VAL A 294 -19.89 1.40 24.26
C VAL A 294 -18.87 1.54 23.12
N PRO A 295 -17.55 1.54 23.36
CA PRO A 295 -16.57 1.54 22.27
C PRO A 295 -16.68 0.29 21.37
N LEU A 296 -17.03 -0.88 21.93
CA LEU A 296 -17.29 -2.09 21.12
C LEU A 296 -18.44 -1.87 20.14
N GLY A 297 -19.59 -1.38 20.64
CA GLY A 297 -20.78 -1.11 19.83
C GLY A 297 -20.51 -0.09 18.72
N PHE A 298 -19.82 1.01 19.03
CA PHE A 298 -19.44 1.99 18.01
C PHE A 298 -18.40 1.46 17.01
N SER A 299 -17.53 0.54 17.40
CA SER A 299 -16.57 -0.08 16.48
C SER A 299 -17.23 -1.05 15.52
N VAL A 300 -18.20 -1.83 16.00
CA VAL A 300 -19.05 -2.65 15.13
C VAL A 300 -19.86 -1.77 14.18
N ALA A 301 -20.50 -0.71 14.69
CA ALA A 301 -21.24 0.23 13.86
C ALA A 301 -20.34 0.90 12.79
N ALA A 302 -19.12 1.27 13.15
CA ALA A 302 -18.14 1.84 12.22
C ALA A 302 -17.81 0.88 11.07
N ILE A 303 -17.64 -0.42 11.33
CA ILE A 303 -17.45 -1.43 10.28
C ILE A 303 -18.66 -1.46 9.32
N PHE A 304 -19.87 -1.48 9.86
CA PHE A 304 -21.09 -1.48 9.03
C PHE A 304 -21.22 -0.21 8.19
N PHE A 305 -21.00 0.97 8.79
CA PHE A 305 -21.12 2.26 8.10
C PHE A 305 -19.99 2.52 7.11
N THR A 306 -18.77 2.02 7.35
CA THR A 306 -17.67 2.12 6.39
C THR A 306 -17.95 1.24 5.18
N VAL A 307 -18.39 -0.02 5.37
CA VAL A 307 -18.82 -0.90 4.27
C VAL A 307 -20.00 -0.27 3.51
N PHE A 308 -21.00 0.23 4.23
CA PHE A 308 -22.14 0.91 3.61
C PHE A 308 -21.71 2.15 2.84
N SER A 309 -20.77 2.95 3.36
CA SER A 309 -20.22 4.12 2.68
C SER A 309 -19.45 3.73 1.43
N ILE A 310 -18.65 2.66 1.46
CA ILE A 310 -17.95 2.14 0.27
C ILE A 310 -18.97 1.72 -0.79
N ILE A 311 -19.97 0.91 -0.44
CA ILE A 311 -21.03 0.48 -1.37
C ILE A 311 -21.77 1.70 -1.93
N THR A 312 -22.10 2.66 -1.06
CA THR A 312 -22.80 3.89 -1.44
C THR A 312 -21.97 4.74 -2.41
N ILE A 313 -20.68 4.93 -2.15
CA ILE A 313 -19.78 5.68 -3.04
C ILE A 313 -19.63 4.94 -4.38
N CYS A 314 -19.51 3.62 -4.35
CA CYS A 314 -19.33 2.81 -5.55
C CYS A 314 -20.61 2.67 -6.39
N CYS A 315 -21.79 2.67 -5.77
CA CYS A 315 -23.05 2.30 -6.44
C CYS A 315 -24.08 3.43 -6.53
N LEU A 316 -24.02 4.48 -5.70
CA LEU A 316 -25.06 5.52 -5.61
C LEU A 316 -24.44 6.92 -5.73
N ARG A 317 -24.47 7.47 -6.94
CA ARG A 317 -23.90 8.78 -7.27
C ARG A 317 -24.72 9.90 -6.61
N GLY A 318 -24.08 10.65 -5.70
CA GLY A 318 -24.56 11.96 -5.25
C GLY A 318 -25.50 11.97 -4.04
N ALA A 319 -26.69 11.39 -4.16
CA ALA A 319 -27.78 11.63 -3.19
C ALA A 319 -27.47 11.16 -1.76
N LEU A 320 -26.74 10.05 -1.60
CA LEU A 320 -26.47 9.45 -0.29
C LEU A 320 -25.21 9.98 0.42
N SER A 321 -24.46 10.90 -0.21
CA SER A 321 -23.28 11.50 0.45
C SER A 321 -23.64 12.28 1.74
N ILE A 322 -24.84 12.87 1.80
CA ILE A 322 -25.32 13.53 3.01
C ILE A 322 -25.54 12.51 4.14
N LEU A 323 -26.06 11.31 3.81
CA LEU A 323 -26.24 10.24 4.79
C LEU A 323 -24.91 9.69 5.29
N SER A 324 -23.90 9.59 4.42
CA SER A 324 -22.53 9.23 4.82
C SER A 324 -21.94 10.29 5.77
N ALA A 325 -22.12 11.59 5.48
CA ALA A 325 -21.67 12.66 6.37
C ALA A 325 -22.38 12.64 7.74
N ILE A 326 -23.68 12.32 7.78
CA ILE A 326 -24.43 12.17 9.04
C ILE A 326 -23.96 10.93 9.81
N ALA A 327 -23.69 9.82 9.13
CA ALA A 327 -23.16 8.61 9.75
C ALA A 327 -21.78 8.86 10.38
N ASP A 328 -20.88 9.53 9.65
CA ASP A 328 -19.56 9.94 10.15
C ASP A 328 -19.69 10.83 11.39
N PHE A 329 -20.62 11.79 11.39
CA PHE A 329 -20.88 12.63 12.56
C PHE A 329 -21.39 11.84 13.77
N CYS A 330 -22.32 10.90 13.56
CA CYS A 330 -22.83 10.03 14.63
C CYS A 330 -21.71 9.15 15.22
N LEU A 331 -20.85 8.59 14.37
CA LEU A 331 -19.70 7.80 14.81
C LEU A 331 -18.68 8.66 15.55
N PHE A 332 -18.39 9.86 15.06
CA PHE A 332 -17.50 10.82 15.72
C PHE A 332 -17.98 11.13 17.15
N VAL A 333 -19.26 11.49 17.33
CA VAL A 333 -19.85 11.74 18.64
C VAL A 333 -19.83 10.48 19.52
N GLY A 334 -20.12 9.32 18.93
CA GLY A 334 -20.07 8.02 19.62
C GLY A 334 -18.69 7.67 20.15
N TYR A 335 -17.64 7.92 19.37
CA TYR A 335 -16.27 7.72 19.82
C TYR A 335 -15.82 8.75 20.85
N ILE A 336 -16.28 10.00 20.79
CA ILE A 336 -16.07 10.97 21.89
C ILE A 336 -16.71 10.46 23.18
N ALA A 337 -17.95 9.99 23.13
CA ALA A 337 -18.62 9.41 24.30
C ALA A 337 -17.83 8.20 24.84
N SER A 338 -17.32 7.35 23.95
CA SER A 338 -16.46 6.22 24.30
C SER A 338 -15.17 6.68 24.99
N ALA A 339 -14.49 7.72 24.50
CA ALA A 339 -13.28 8.28 25.12
C ALA A 339 -13.57 8.83 26.53
N VAL A 340 -14.71 9.51 26.70
CA VAL A 340 -15.12 10.06 27.99
C VAL A 340 -15.38 8.93 29.00
N LEU A 341 -16.03 7.85 28.58
CA LEU A 341 -16.21 6.66 29.42
C LEU A 341 -14.86 5.95 29.71
N TYR A 342 -13.94 5.98 28.75
CA TYR A 342 -12.62 5.39 28.89
C TYR A 342 -11.62 6.26 29.66
N ARG A 343 -11.97 7.50 30.03
CA ARG A 343 -11.03 8.53 30.53
C ARG A 343 -10.20 8.11 31.74
N HIS A 344 -10.74 7.23 32.58
CA HIS A 344 -10.08 6.74 33.78
C HIS A 344 -9.02 5.67 33.49
N ASN A 345 -8.90 5.20 32.24
CA ASN A 345 -7.91 4.20 31.81
C ASN A 345 -6.70 4.81 31.08
N TYR A 346 -6.58 6.15 31.05
CA TYR A 346 -5.47 6.86 30.39
C TYR A 346 -4.22 7.05 31.26
N HIS A 347 -4.09 6.34 32.39
CA HIS A 347 -2.95 6.55 33.28
C HIS A 347 -1.68 5.82 32.80
N ILE A 348 -0.54 6.48 33.00
CA ILE A 348 0.80 5.94 32.75
C ILE A 348 1.06 4.71 33.62
N HIS A 349 0.59 4.72 34.87
CA HIS A 349 0.76 3.61 35.79
C HIS A 349 -0.42 2.64 35.70
N CYS A 350 -0.13 1.35 35.49
CA CYS A 350 -1.11 0.30 35.26
C CYS A 350 -2.07 0.09 36.45
N ASN A 351 -1.56 0.24 37.67
CA ASN A 351 -2.36 0.12 38.90
C ASN A 351 -3.43 1.23 39.05
N ARG A 352 -3.33 2.31 38.28
CA ARG A 352 -4.35 3.38 38.25
C ARG A 352 -5.38 3.19 37.15
N ASN A 353 -5.22 2.21 36.27
CA ASN A 353 -6.18 1.92 35.20
C ASN A 353 -7.20 0.89 35.69
N PRO A 354 -8.44 1.31 36.03
CA PRO A 354 -9.43 0.44 36.65
C PRO A 354 -9.79 -0.76 35.77
N LEU A 355 -9.83 -0.60 34.43
CA LEU A 355 -10.09 -1.71 33.53
C LEU A 355 -8.95 -2.73 33.51
N SER A 356 -7.69 -2.28 33.55
CA SER A 356 -6.54 -3.19 33.61
C SER A 356 -6.55 -3.99 34.90
N VAL A 357 -6.80 -3.32 36.02
CA VAL A 357 -6.90 -3.95 37.35
C VAL A 357 -8.08 -4.92 37.39
N PHE A 358 -9.25 -4.51 36.88
CA PHE A 358 -10.43 -5.35 36.79
C PHE A 358 -10.18 -6.61 35.95
N LEU A 359 -9.54 -6.48 34.79
CA LEU A 359 -9.22 -7.63 33.94
C LEU A 359 -8.27 -8.63 34.63
N VAL A 360 -7.32 -8.15 35.44
CA VAL A 360 -6.48 -9.02 36.28
C VAL A 360 -7.34 -9.79 37.28
N TYR A 361 -8.21 -9.09 38.03
CA TYR A 361 -9.11 -9.72 39.00
C TYR A 361 -10.06 -10.75 38.36
N THR A 362 -10.67 -10.43 37.22
CA THR A 362 -11.57 -11.38 36.51
C THR A 362 -10.85 -12.64 36.06
N ARG A 363 -9.57 -12.52 35.70
CA ARG A 363 -8.76 -13.66 35.29
C ARG A 363 -8.40 -14.54 36.47
N ASP A 364 -8.04 -13.95 37.60
CA ASP A 364 -7.76 -14.66 38.84
C ASP A 364 -9.01 -15.41 39.32
N SER A 365 -10.18 -14.79 39.27
CA SER A 365 -11.45 -15.45 39.64
C SER A 365 -11.83 -16.60 38.71
N SER A 366 -11.30 -16.62 37.47
CA SER A 366 -11.56 -17.70 36.51
C SER A 366 -10.69 -18.95 36.71
N GLY A 367 -9.82 -18.96 37.74
CA GLY A 367 -8.95 -20.10 38.05
C GLY A 367 -7.82 -20.35 37.04
N ARG A 368 -7.63 -19.45 36.07
CA ARG A 368 -6.57 -19.53 35.04
C ARG A 368 -5.30 -18.82 35.51
N PHE A 369 -4.68 -19.35 36.57
CA PHE A 369 -3.34 -18.94 36.97
C PHE A 369 -2.32 -19.52 35.99
N VAL A 370 -1.97 -18.73 34.97
CA VAL A 370 -0.76 -18.98 34.18
C VAL A 370 0.18 -17.80 34.40
N THR A 371 1.33 -18.16 34.94
CA THR A 371 2.54 -17.40 35.25
C THR A 371 2.90 -16.33 34.21
N SER A 372 3.48 -15.21 34.71
CA SER A 372 4.19 -14.12 34.00
C SER A 372 3.42 -13.12 33.10
N GLY A 373 2.10 -13.20 32.95
CA GLY A 373 1.35 -12.37 32.00
C GLY A 373 0.81 -10.99 32.46
N GLU A 374 0.97 -10.58 33.72
CA GLU A 374 0.33 -9.39 34.31
C GLU A 374 0.57 -8.08 33.53
N PHE A 375 1.70 -7.98 32.82
CA PHE A 375 2.07 -6.78 32.07
C PHE A 375 1.37 -6.64 30.70
N ARG A 376 0.85 -7.71 30.10
CA ARG A 376 0.27 -7.64 28.74
C ARG A 376 -1.07 -6.91 28.69
N ASN A 377 -1.90 -7.03 29.73
CA ASN A 377 -3.22 -6.39 29.76
C ASN A 377 -3.13 -4.87 29.83
N CYS A 378 -2.16 -4.33 30.56
CA CYS A 378 -1.98 -2.89 30.68
C CYS A 378 -1.56 -2.24 29.35
N SER A 379 -0.60 -2.86 28.65
CA SER A 379 -0.19 -2.38 27.32
C SER A 379 -1.35 -2.43 26.33
N LEU A 380 -2.19 -3.47 26.38
CA LEU A 380 -3.37 -3.58 25.53
C LEU A 380 -4.42 -2.52 25.83
N VAL A 381 -4.71 -2.24 27.11
CA VAL A 381 -5.63 -1.17 27.53
C VAL A 381 -5.13 0.20 27.06
N LYS A 382 -3.82 0.47 27.19
CA LYS A 382 -3.19 1.71 26.69
C LYS A 382 -3.24 1.80 25.17
N LEU A 383 -2.99 0.68 24.47
CA LEU A 383 -3.11 0.62 23.02
C LEU A 383 -4.54 0.93 22.58
N CYS A 384 -5.55 0.32 23.20
CA CYS A 384 -6.97 0.60 22.91
C CYS A 384 -7.31 2.07 23.16
N ALA A 385 -6.78 2.65 24.25
CA ALA A 385 -6.90 4.07 24.54
C ALA A 385 -6.34 4.95 23.40
N ALA A 386 -5.13 4.64 22.92
CA ALA A 386 -4.49 5.37 21.82
C ALA A 386 -5.26 5.20 20.50
N LEU A 387 -5.67 3.97 20.18
CA LEU A 387 -6.44 3.66 18.97
C LEU A 387 -7.80 4.38 18.98
N LEU A 388 -8.46 4.49 20.14
CA LEU A 388 -9.72 5.22 20.28
C LEU A 388 -9.53 6.72 19.97
N ILE A 389 -8.46 7.34 20.47
CA ILE A 389 -8.12 8.74 20.15
C ILE A 389 -7.84 8.92 18.66
N ILE A 390 -7.05 8.02 18.06
CA ILE A 390 -6.73 8.04 16.63
C ILE A 390 -8.02 7.91 15.79
N GLN A 391 -8.94 7.03 16.20
CA GLN A 391 -10.22 6.84 15.51
C GLN A 391 -11.09 8.12 15.53
N ILE A 392 -11.09 8.86 16.64
CA ILE A 392 -11.78 10.17 16.73
C ILE A 392 -11.20 11.15 15.71
N ILE A 393 -9.87 11.22 15.60
CA ILE A 393 -9.18 12.12 14.66
C ILE A 393 -9.53 11.73 13.22
N PHE A 394 -9.53 10.43 12.89
CA PHE A 394 -9.90 9.97 11.56
C PHE A 394 -11.34 10.32 11.20
N PHE A 395 -12.31 10.04 12.08
CA PHE A 395 -13.71 10.41 11.80
C PHE A 395 -13.92 11.93 11.72
N LEU A 396 -13.14 12.72 12.47
CA LEU A 396 -13.17 14.18 12.34
C LEU A 396 -12.69 14.62 10.94
N ILE A 397 -11.59 14.04 10.46
CA ILE A 397 -11.05 14.34 9.13
C ILE A 397 -12.03 13.89 8.04
N THR A 398 -12.57 12.67 8.11
CA THR A 398 -13.54 12.19 7.11
C THR A 398 -14.81 13.03 7.12
N MET A 399 -15.30 13.45 8.30
CA MET A 399 -16.43 14.36 8.41
C MET A 399 -16.15 15.71 7.74
N ILE A 400 -14.98 16.32 7.99
CA ILE A 400 -14.59 17.59 7.35
C ILE A 400 -14.53 17.41 5.82
N MET A 401 -13.90 16.34 5.35
CA MET A 401 -13.81 16.04 3.91
C MET A 401 -15.20 15.83 3.28
N SER A 402 -16.08 15.08 3.94
CA SER A 402 -17.47 14.87 3.50
C SER A 402 -18.25 16.18 3.43
N MET A 403 -18.05 17.10 4.40
CA MET A 403 -18.66 18.44 4.35
C MET A 403 -18.09 19.31 3.23
N LEU A 404 -16.77 19.26 2.99
CA LEU A 404 -16.13 20.00 1.89
C LEU A 404 -16.61 19.48 0.52
N LEU A 405 -16.74 18.17 0.36
CA LEU A 405 -17.29 17.54 -0.84
C LEU A 405 -18.76 17.91 -1.04
N ALA A 406 -19.57 17.97 0.02
CA ALA A 406 -20.95 18.41 -0.06
C ALA A 406 -21.06 19.90 -0.47
N ARG A 407 -20.15 20.75 0.02
CA ARG A 407 -20.11 22.19 -0.33
C ARG A 407 -19.62 22.45 -1.75
N ARG A 408 -18.67 21.66 -2.26
CA ARG A 408 -18.10 21.82 -3.61
C ARG A 408 -19.00 21.33 -4.74
N ARG A 409 -20.18 20.77 -4.43
CA ARG A 409 -21.22 20.58 -5.45
C ARG A 409 -21.83 21.93 -5.80
N GLU A 410 -21.10 22.69 -6.62
CA GLU A 410 -21.71 23.73 -7.41
C GLU A 410 -22.82 23.07 -8.25
N PRO A 411 -24.01 23.68 -8.34
CA PRO A 411 -25.04 23.19 -9.24
C PRO A 411 -24.43 23.16 -10.63
N VAL A 412 -24.30 21.96 -11.20
CA VAL A 412 -23.78 21.77 -12.56
C VAL A 412 -24.61 22.68 -13.46
N ALA A 413 -23.97 23.73 -13.99
CA ALA A 413 -24.61 24.70 -14.85
C ALA A 413 -25.09 23.99 -16.12
N GLY A 414 -26.34 23.52 -16.12
CA GLY A 414 -26.93 22.76 -17.22
C GLY A 414 -27.81 21.59 -16.80
N GLU A 415 -27.74 21.13 -15.55
CA GLU A 415 -28.73 20.18 -15.06
C GLU A 415 -30.02 20.99 -14.80
N PRO A 416 -31.15 20.68 -15.48
CA PRO A 416 -32.38 21.40 -15.24
C PRO A 416 -32.73 21.14 -13.79
N THR A 417 -32.50 22.14 -12.94
CA THR A 417 -33.13 22.20 -11.64
C THR A 417 -34.58 21.95 -11.94
N VAL A 418 -35.09 20.79 -11.54
CA VAL A 418 -36.52 20.57 -11.35
C VAL A 418 -36.84 21.52 -10.20
N VAL A 419 -36.94 22.80 -10.55
CA VAL A 419 -37.52 23.86 -9.74
C VAL A 419 -38.86 23.27 -9.46
N GLY A 420 -38.99 22.72 -8.25
CA GLY A 420 -40.23 22.20 -7.74
C GLY A 420 -41.27 23.22 -8.15
N GLU A 421 -42.12 22.79 -9.07
CA GLU A 421 -43.20 23.56 -9.62
C GLU A 421 -44.00 23.97 -8.40
N LYS A 422 -43.67 25.16 -7.86
CA LYS A 422 -44.44 25.83 -6.84
C LYS A 422 -45.74 26.06 -7.53
N ARG A 423 -46.62 25.08 -7.37
CA ARG A 423 -48.06 25.12 -7.54
C ARG A 423 -48.51 26.54 -7.25
N ARG A 424 -48.59 27.37 -8.29
CA ARG A 424 -49.36 28.61 -8.31
C ARG A 424 -50.83 28.20 -8.37
N PHE A 425 -51.28 27.50 -7.33
CA PHE A 425 -52.68 27.39 -7.01
C PHE A 425 -53.02 28.65 -6.22
N GLY A 426 -53.59 29.65 -6.89
CA GLY A 426 -54.20 30.77 -6.18
C GLY A 426 -53.99 32.15 -6.80
N GLN A 427 -54.30 32.34 -8.07
CA GLN A 427 -54.82 33.64 -8.49
C GLN A 427 -55.98 33.44 -9.47
N ARG A 428 -57.10 33.01 -8.89
CA ARG A 428 -58.43 33.07 -9.50
C ARG A 428 -58.67 34.53 -9.88
N ARG A 429 -58.58 34.83 -11.18
CA ARG A 429 -59.17 36.01 -11.81
C ARG A 429 -60.68 35.90 -11.63
N SER A 430 -61.22 36.64 -10.67
CA SER A 430 -62.65 36.80 -10.43
C SER A 430 -62.98 38.28 -10.58
N GLY A 431 -63.84 38.58 -11.56
CA GLY A 431 -64.58 39.84 -11.66
C GLY A 431 -63.84 40.94 -12.43
N GLN A 432 -64.31 41.32 -13.62
CA GLN A 432 -65.52 42.13 -13.76
C GLN A 432 -65.86 42.30 -15.24
N THR A 433 -67.01 41.74 -15.60
CA THR A 433 -67.79 42.07 -16.79
C THR A 433 -68.83 43.10 -16.35
N ALA A 434 -68.77 44.33 -16.86
CA ALA A 434 -69.84 45.34 -16.95
C ALA A 434 -69.23 46.58 -17.64
N ALA A 435 -69.81 47.25 -18.62
CA ALA A 435 -71.21 47.32 -19.03
C ALA A 435 -71.32 47.65 -20.52
N HIS A 436 -72.40 47.13 -21.10
CA HIS A 436 -73.00 47.54 -22.36
C HIS A 436 -73.90 48.77 -22.13
N ALA A 437 -74.16 49.51 -23.22
CA ALA A 437 -75.27 50.46 -23.46
C ALA A 437 -75.04 51.90 -22.94
N VAL A 438 -75.28 52.99 -23.67
CA VAL A 438 -75.97 53.29 -24.96
C VAL A 438 -75.20 54.40 -25.66
#